data_AF-A0A399HVJ7-F1
#
_entry.id   AF-A0A399HVJ7-F1
#
_cell.length_a   1.000
_cell.length_b   1.000
_cell.length_c   1.000
_cell.angle_alpha   90.00
_cell.angle_beta   90.00
_cell.angle_gamma   90.00
#
_symmetry.space_group_name_H-M   'P 1'
#
loop_
_entity.id
_entity.type
_entity.pdbx_description
1 polymer ?
#
loop_
_entity_poly.entity_id
_entity_poly.type
_entity_poly.pdbx_seq_one_letter_code
_entity_poly.pdbx_strand_id
1 'polypeptide(L)'
;MYWTYHSITPTEEEYLQTVDSKTTALFRMASRLLQGQATMNRCMDIEGFLTLFGRYIQIRKDYQNLESSKNTKNQGFCSDFDGGKYSLPLIHASKHGSPEINAILQQRKRTESLTTDLKIVLLSELKAKGSLAYTLQVLQNLERAIKDELQSLESEAEIKNWLLWRILQQMSLDNHIG
;
A
#
# COMPACT_ATOMS: atom_id res chain seq x y z
N MET A 1 -5.79 -3.96 -14.58
CA MET A 1 -6.91 -3.01 -14.72
C MET A 1 -8.21 -3.78 -14.95
N TYR A 2 -8.59 -4.68 -14.02
CA TYR A 2 -9.83 -5.45 -14.15
C TYR A 2 -10.96 -4.76 -13.37
N TRP A 3 -10.77 -4.54 -12.08
CA TRP A 3 -11.73 -3.86 -11.20
C TRP A 3 -12.12 -2.46 -11.66
N THR A 4 -11.16 -1.66 -12.09
CA THR A 4 -11.39 -0.32 -12.65
C THR A 4 -12.25 -0.37 -13.91
N TYR A 5 -11.99 -1.34 -14.80
CA TYR A 5 -12.71 -1.48 -16.07
C TYR A 5 -14.15 -1.96 -15.86
N HIS A 6 -14.33 -2.98 -15.02
CA HIS A 6 -15.63 -3.54 -14.72
C HIS A 6 -16.41 -2.79 -13.62
N SER A 7 -15.80 -1.80 -12.96
CA SER A 7 -16.38 -1.07 -11.82
C SER A 7 -16.81 -2.00 -10.68
N ILE A 8 -16.04 -3.07 -10.48
CA ILE A 8 -16.23 -4.03 -9.39
C ILE A 8 -15.31 -3.60 -8.26
N THR A 9 -15.86 -3.36 -7.09
CA THR A 9 -15.04 -3.11 -5.89
C THR A 9 -14.47 -4.45 -5.44
N PRO A 10 -13.13 -4.60 -5.38
CA PRO A 10 -12.53 -5.82 -4.88
C PRO A 10 -12.70 -5.92 -3.36
N THR A 11 -12.64 -7.15 -2.86
CA THR A 11 -12.37 -7.41 -1.46
C THR A 11 -10.95 -6.99 -1.10
N GLU A 12 -10.71 -6.83 0.20
CA GLU A 12 -9.38 -6.51 0.72
C GLU A 12 -8.39 -7.66 0.49
N GLU A 13 -8.87 -8.91 0.55
CA GLU A 13 -8.06 -10.07 0.24
C GLU A 13 -7.61 -10.09 -1.22
N GLU A 14 -8.53 -9.84 -2.16
CA GLU A 14 -8.21 -9.73 -3.59
C GLU A 14 -7.20 -8.60 -3.86
N TYR A 15 -7.36 -7.46 -3.17
CA TYR A 15 -6.38 -6.37 -3.21
C TYR A 15 -5.00 -6.85 -2.76
N LEU A 16 -4.90 -7.49 -1.58
CA LEU A 16 -3.64 -7.99 -1.05
C LEU A 16 -3.01 -9.06 -1.97
N GLN A 17 -3.80 -9.97 -2.54
CA GLN A 17 -3.33 -10.95 -3.53
C GLN A 17 -2.74 -10.27 -4.77
N THR A 18 -3.33 -9.17 -5.22
CA THR A 18 -2.79 -8.37 -6.33
C THR A 18 -1.48 -7.68 -5.96
N VAL A 19 -1.37 -7.17 -4.72
CA VAL A 19 -0.11 -6.60 -4.22
C VAL A 19 0.98 -7.68 -4.18
N ASP A 20 0.64 -8.86 -3.67
CA ASP A 20 1.56 -9.98 -3.53
C ASP A 20 2.03 -10.52 -4.89
N SER A 21 1.16 -10.49 -5.89
CA SER A 21 1.47 -10.95 -7.25
C SER A 21 2.30 -9.94 -8.07
N LYS A 22 2.50 -8.71 -7.56
CA LYS A 22 3.22 -7.64 -8.28
C LYS A 22 4.45 -7.19 -7.50
N THR A 23 4.23 -6.41 -6.45
CA THR A 23 5.29 -5.74 -5.69
C THR A 23 6.09 -6.78 -4.91
N THR A 24 5.40 -7.69 -4.22
CA THR A 24 6.07 -8.78 -3.49
C THR A 24 6.74 -9.76 -4.45
N ALA A 25 6.12 -10.08 -5.59
CA ALA A 25 6.71 -10.97 -6.59
C ALA A 25 8.08 -10.47 -7.10
N LEU A 26 8.23 -9.16 -7.36
CA LEU A 26 9.51 -8.58 -7.75
C LEU A 26 10.59 -8.79 -6.65
N PHE A 27 10.23 -8.54 -5.40
CA PHE A 27 11.14 -8.78 -4.27
C PHE A 27 11.53 -10.26 -4.13
N ARG A 28 10.56 -11.17 -4.27
CA ARG A 28 10.82 -12.62 -4.24
C ARG A 28 11.71 -13.09 -5.39
N MET A 29 11.57 -12.51 -6.58
CA MET A 29 12.47 -12.81 -7.70
C MET A 29 13.90 -12.33 -7.39
N ALA A 30 14.04 -11.10 -6.91
CA ALA A 30 15.34 -10.55 -6.54
C ALA A 30 16.02 -11.37 -5.43
N SER A 31 15.27 -11.79 -4.40
CA SER A 31 15.83 -12.61 -3.33
C SER A 31 16.29 -13.98 -3.80
N ARG A 32 15.52 -14.66 -4.66
CA ARG A 32 15.91 -15.96 -5.22
C ARG A 32 17.17 -15.87 -6.07
N LEU A 33 17.35 -14.77 -6.82
CA LEU A 33 18.59 -14.52 -7.56
C LEU A 33 19.78 -14.33 -6.60
N LEU A 34 19.60 -13.55 -5.54
CA LEU A 34 20.64 -13.33 -4.52
C LEU A 34 20.99 -14.63 -3.78
N GLN A 35 20.01 -15.42 -3.38
CA GLN A 35 20.21 -16.75 -2.77
C GLN A 35 20.93 -17.70 -3.71
N GLY A 36 20.69 -17.63 -5.02
CA GLY A 36 21.40 -18.41 -6.02
C GLY A 36 22.91 -18.14 -6.07
N GLN A 37 23.35 -16.96 -5.63
CA GLN A 37 24.76 -16.54 -5.58
C GLN A 37 25.32 -16.43 -4.16
N ALA A 38 24.51 -16.72 -3.13
CA ALA A 38 24.91 -16.53 -1.75
C ALA A 38 25.88 -17.64 -1.28
N THR A 39 26.93 -17.23 -0.55
CA THR A 39 27.89 -18.14 0.08
C THR A 39 27.45 -18.61 1.46
N MET A 40 26.51 -17.91 2.09
CA MET A 40 25.93 -18.20 3.40
C MET A 40 24.41 -17.98 3.37
N ASN A 41 23.67 -18.57 4.30
CA ASN A 41 22.21 -18.39 4.49
C ASN A 41 21.38 -18.63 3.22
N ARG A 42 21.84 -19.50 2.32
CA ARG A 42 21.22 -19.77 1.02
C ARG A 42 19.79 -20.31 1.12
N CYS A 43 19.50 -21.06 2.17
CA CYS A 43 18.19 -21.71 2.38
C CYS A 43 17.31 -20.97 3.39
N MET A 44 17.73 -19.79 3.87
CA MET A 44 16.95 -18.99 4.80
C MET A 44 15.65 -18.54 4.13
N ASP A 45 14.51 -18.83 4.76
CA ASP A 45 13.22 -18.41 4.24
C ASP A 45 12.96 -16.95 4.61
N ILE A 46 12.99 -16.08 3.61
CA ILE A 46 12.70 -14.64 3.76
C ILE A 46 11.38 -14.26 3.07
N GLU A 47 10.59 -15.22 2.58
CA GLU A 47 9.37 -14.93 1.84
C GLU A 47 8.33 -14.22 2.71
N GLY A 48 8.24 -14.57 4.01
CA GLY A 48 7.39 -13.90 4.99
C GLY A 48 7.70 -12.40 5.10
N PHE A 49 8.96 -12.08 5.39
CA PHE A 49 9.45 -10.70 5.44
C PHE A 49 9.15 -9.92 4.16
N LEU A 50 9.48 -10.46 2.99
CA LEU A 50 9.27 -9.77 1.71
C LEU A 50 7.79 -9.53 1.40
N THR A 51 6.91 -10.44 1.84
CA THR A 51 5.46 -10.29 1.70
C THR A 51 4.94 -9.15 2.54
N LEU A 52 5.30 -9.10 3.81
CA LEU A 52 4.93 -8.01 4.70
C LEU A 52 5.47 -6.67 4.19
N PHE A 53 6.74 -6.65 3.77
CA PHE A 53 7.42 -5.46 3.26
C PHE A 53 6.79 -4.93 1.96
N GLY A 54 6.50 -5.83 1.01
CA GLY A 54 5.83 -5.48 -0.25
C GLY A 54 4.43 -4.89 -0.03
N ARG A 55 3.65 -5.48 0.88
CA ARG A 55 2.33 -4.96 1.29
C ARG A 55 2.44 -3.58 1.92
N TYR A 56 3.37 -3.39 2.86
CA TYR A 56 3.60 -2.09 3.50
C TYR A 56 3.97 -0.99 2.49
N ILE A 57 4.91 -1.27 1.57
CA ILE A 57 5.31 -0.30 0.53
C ILE A 57 4.11 0.13 -0.32
N GLN A 58 3.30 -0.84 -0.78
CA GLN A 58 2.19 -0.54 -1.67
C GLN A 58 1.10 0.25 -0.96
N ILE A 59 0.70 -0.17 0.24
CA ILE A 59 -0.36 0.49 1.01
C ILE A 59 0.09 1.89 1.44
N ARG A 60 1.36 2.06 1.82
CA ARG A 60 1.92 3.37 2.20
C ARG A 60 1.88 4.34 1.03
N LYS A 61 2.29 3.90 -0.16
CA LYS A 61 2.22 4.71 -1.38
C LYS A 61 0.78 5.13 -1.70
N ASP A 62 -0.17 4.21 -1.55
CA ASP A 62 -1.59 4.47 -1.76
C ASP A 62 -2.12 5.50 -0.75
N TYR A 63 -1.75 5.38 0.52
CA TYR A 63 -2.12 6.32 1.59
C TYR A 63 -1.54 7.73 1.34
N GLN A 64 -0.24 7.82 1.04
CA GLN A 64 0.45 9.09 0.77
C GLN A 64 -0.13 9.84 -0.43
N ASN A 65 -0.62 9.13 -1.46
CA ASN A 65 -1.29 9.76 -2.59
C ASN A 65 -2.56 10.54 -2.18
N LEU A 66 -3.26 10.08 -1.13
CA LEU A 66 -4.48 10.71 -0.63
C LEU A 66 -4.22 11.76 0.46
N GLU A 67 -3.17 11.57 1.25
CA GLU A 67 -2.79 12.51 2.30
C GLU A 67 -2.12 13.77 1.74
N SER A 68 -1.42 13.66 0.61
CA SER A 68 -0.70 14.78 0.01
C SER A 68 -1.61 15.99 -0.26
N SER A 69 -1.44 17.04 0.55
CA SER A 69 -2.20 18.28 0.46
C SER A 69 -1.89 18.99 -0.86
N LYS A 70 -2.83 19.05 -1.82
CA LYS A 70 -2.93 19.97 -3.00
C LYS A 70 -1.67 20.31 -3.84
N ASN A 71 -0.47 19.85 -3.49
CA ASN A 71 0.84 20.44 -3.83
C ASN A 71 1.94 19.37 -3.94
N THR A 72 1.61 18.17 -4.39
CA THR A 72 2.61 17.25 -4.92
C THR A 72 3.07 17.78 -6.28
N LYS A 73 4.14 18.61 -6.28
CA LYS A 73 4.71 19.23 -7.50
C LYS A 73 5.02 18.23 -8.63
N ASN A 74 5.16 16.93 -8.31
CA ASN A 74 5.52 15.87 -9.25
C ASN A 74 4.40 14.84 -9.52
N GLN A 75 3.30 14.87 -8.76
CA GLN A 75 2.22 13.88 -8.86
C GLN A 75 0.89 14.59 -8.63
N GLY A 76 -0.03 14.62 -9.58
CA GLY A 76 -1.27 15.39 -9.46
C GLY A 76 -2.06 15.08 -8.18
N PHE A 77 -2.80 16.06 -7.65
CA PHE A 77 -3.63 15.90 -6.45
C PHE A 77 -4.55 14.68 -6.58
N CYS A 78 -4.41 13.73 -5.64
CA CYS A 78 -5.11 12.43 -5.62
C CYS A 78 -5.13 11.76 -7.01
N SER A 79 -4.00 11.71 -7.71
CA SER A 79 -3.90 11.15 -9.07
C SER A 79 -4.40 9.71 -9.17
N ASP A 80 -4.36 8.92 -8.10
CA ASP A 80 -4.85 7.55 -8.12
C ASP A 80 -6.38 7.49 -8.32
N PHE A 81 -7.10 8.57 -7.96
CA PHE A 81 -8.52 8.73 -8.29
C PHE A 81 -8.75 8.92 -9.79
N ASP A 82 -7.87 9.65 -10.48
CA ASP A 82 -7.95 9.77 -11.95
C ASP A 82 -7.75 8.42 -12.61
N GLY A 83 -6.82 7.61 -12.10
CA GLY A 83 -6.58 6.23 -12.56
C GLY A 83 -7.70 5.24 -12.17
N GLY A 84 -8.66 5.65 -11.34
CA GLY A 84 -9.73 4.79 -10.84
C GLY A 84 -9.21 3.58 -10.07
N LYS A 85 -8.08 3.78 -9.37
CA LYS A 85 -7.42 2.72 -8.62
C LYS A 85 -8.19 2.45 -7.34
N TYR A 86 -8.46 1.17 -7.08
CA TYR A 86 -9.00 0.70 -5.81
C TYR A 86 -7.87 0.56 -4.80
N SER A 87 -7.58 1.64 -4.08
CA SER A 87 -6.69 1.62 -2.91
C SER A 87 -7.41 1.13 -1.66
N LEU A 88 -6.65 0.71 -0.65
CA LEU A 88 -7.20 0.20 0.61
C LEU A 88 -8.23 1.15 1.27
N PRO A 89 -8.00 2.48 1.36
CA PRO A 89 -9.00 3.40 1.89
C PRO A 89 -10.34 3.37 1.12
N LEU A 90 -10.29 3.28 -0.21
CA LEU A 90 -11.47 3.24 -1.06
C LEU A 90 -12.22 1.92 -0.90
N ILE A 91 -11.49 0.80 -0.86
CA ILE A 91 -12.06 -0.54 -0.62
C ILE A 91 -12.76 -0.58 0.73
N HIS A 92 -12.12 -0.08 1.79
CA HIS A 92 -12.71 0.00 3.12
C HIS A 92 -14.00 0.84 3.10
N ALA A 93 -13.99 2.03 2.49
CA ALA A 93 -15.16 2.89 2.44
C ALA A 93 -16.33 2.26 1.68
N SER A 94 -16.05 1.56 0.57
CA SER A 94 -17.05 0.90 -0.25
C SER A 94 -17.71 -0.28 0.46
N LYS A 95 -17.00 -1.01 1.35
CA LYS A 95 -17.60 -2.07 2.18
C LYS A 95 -18.70 -1.54 3.11
N HIS A 96 -18.56 -0.31 3.59
CA HIS A 96 -19.53 0.34 4.49
C HIS A 96 -20.71 1.00 3.76
N GLY A 97 -20.82 0.84 2.45
CA GLY A 97 -21.90 1.39 1.62
C GLY A 97 -21.87 2.92 1.52
N SER A 98 -21.57 3.45 0.33
CA SER A 98 -21.67 4.89 0.06
C SER A 98 -22.20 5.14 -1.33
N PRO A 99 -23.47 5.55 -1.46
CA PRO A 99 -24.04 5.98 -2.73
C PRO A 99 -23.19 7.08 -3.40
N GLU A 100 -22.62 7.98 -2.62
CA GLU A 100 -21.80 9.11 -3.06
C GLU A 100 -20.49 8.64 -3.69
N ILE A 101 -19.74 7.77 -3.01
CA ILE A 101 -18.51 7.18 -3.56
C ILE A 101 -18.81 6.43 -4.85
N ASN A 102 -19.88 5.63 -4.86
CA ASN A 102 -20.28 4.87 -6.04
C ASN A 102 -20.64 5.79 -7.21
N ALA A 103 -21.38 6.88 -6.97
CA ALA A 103 -21.72 7.86 -7.98
C ALA A 103 -20.48 8.53 -8.56
N ILE A 104 -19.53 8.93 -7.71
CA ILE A 104 -18.25 9.54 -8.13
C ILE A 104 -17.43 8.54 -8.97
N LEU A 105 -17.33 7.29 -8.56
CA LEU A 105 -16.60 6.26 -9.31
C LEU A 105 -17.26 5.94 -10.67
N GLN A 106 -18.60 5.95 -10.74
CA GLN A 106 -19.33 5.80 -12.00
C GLN A 106 -19.12 7.02 -12.91
N GLN A 107 -19.12 8.23 -12.36
CA GLN A 107 -18.81 9.44 -13.12
C GLN A 107 -17.39 9.37 -13.69
N ARG A 108 -16.40 9.02 -12.85
CA ARG A 108 -15.00 8.82 -13.27
C ARG A 108 -14.88 7.83 -14.42
N LYS A 109 -15.68 6.75 -14.43
CA LYS A 109 -15.68 5.78 -15.54
C LYS A 109 -16.06 6.42 -16.88
N ARG A 110 -16.99 7.38 -16.87
CA ARG A 110 -17.49 8.06 -18.08
C ARG A 110 -16.54 9.15 -18.57
N THR A 111 -15.87 9.84 -17.65
CA THR A 111 -14.98 10.98 -17.94
C THR A 111 -13.50 10.62 -17.98
N GLU A 112 -13.16 9.36 -17.66
CA GLU A 112 -11.81 8.80 -17.54
C GLU A 112 -10.90 9.47 -16.50
N SER A 113 -11.39 10.52 -15.83
CA SER A 113 -10.69 11.36 -14.86
C SER A 113 -11.68 12.04 -13.91
N LEU A 114 -11.19 12.59 -12.79
CA LEU A 114 -12.03 13.34 -11.84
C LEU A 114 -11.60 14.81 -11.76
N THR A 115 -12.59 15.69 -11.66
CA THR A 115 -12.34 17.10 -11.37
C THR A 115 -11.78 17.26 -9.95
N THR A 116 -11.07 18.35 -9.69
CA THR A 116 -10.52 18.64 -8.36
C THR A 116 -11.59 18.63 -7.28
N ASP A 117 -12.79 19.18 -7.56
CA ASP A 117 -13.89 19.23 -6.59
C ASP A 117 -14.40 17.83 -6.23
N LEU A 118 -14.57 16.95 -7.21
CA LEU A 118 -14.99 15.57 -6.96
C LEU A 118 -13.94 14.78 -6.18
N LYS A 119 -12.65 15.05 -6.41
CA LYS A 119 -11.57 14.46 -5.61
C LYS A 119 -11.61 14.94 -4.15
N ILE A 120 -11.93 16.20 -3.91
CA ILE A 120 -12.11 16.76 -2.56
C ILE A 120 -13.28 16.07 -1.87
N VAL A 121 -14.43 15.96 -2.55
CA VAL A 121 -15.63 15.28 -2.00
C VAL A 121 -15.34 13.81 -1.70
N LEU A 122 -14.70 13.09 -2.63
CA LEU A 122 -14.33 11.70 -2.41
C LEU A 122 -13.39 11.56 -1.20
N LEU A 123 -12.38 12.42 -1.08
CA LEU A 123 -11.46 12.41 0.05
C LEU A 123 -12.17 12.72 1.38
N SER A 124 -13.14 13.65 1.39
CA SER A 124 -13.92 13.94 2.61
C SER A 124 -14.79 12.76 3.02
N GLU A 125 -15.39 12.05 2.08
CA GLU A 125 -16.16 10.82 2.35
C GLU A 125 -15.29 9.71 2.94
N LEU A 126 -14.09 9.51 2.39
CA LEU A 126 -13.12 8.55 2.93
C LEU A 126 -12.71 8.89 4.37
N LYS A 127 -12.56 10.19 4.69
CA LYS A 127 -12.27 10.67 6.05
C LYS A 127 -13.44 10.45 6.99
N ALA A 128 -14.66 10.82 6.58
CA ALA A 128 -15.88 10.67 7.37
C ALA A 128 -16.15 9.19 7.73
N LYS A 129 -15.80 8.26 6.83
CA LYS A 129 -15.90 6.81 7.05
C LYS A 129 -14.74 6.20 7.81
N GLY A 130 -13.77 7.00 8.25
CA GLY A 130 -12.59 6.52 8.99
C GLY A 130 -11.63 5.69 8.15
N SER A 131 -11.74 5.67 6.82
CA SER A 131 -10.94 4.80 5.96
C SER A 131 -9.46 5.17 5.94
N LEU A 132 -9.11 6.45 6.09
CA LEU A 132 -7.72 6.87 6.23
C LEU A 132 -7.14 6.40 7.57
N ALA A 133 -7.90 6.54 8.66
CA ALA A 133 -7.49 6.07 9.98
C ALA A 133 -7.32 4.54 10.03
N TYR A 134 -8.26 3.80 9.42
CA TYR A 134 -8.14 2.36 9.22
C TYR A 134 -6.84 1.99 8.51
N THR A 135 -6.56 2.66 7.39
CA THR A 135 -5.36 2.39 6.57
C THR A 135 -4.08 2.70 7.35
N LEU A 136 -4.05 3.78 8.12
CA LEU A 136 -2.93 4.13 8.99
C LEU A 136 -2.69 3.03 10.04
N GLN A 137 -3.76 2.51 10.66
CA GLN A 137 -3.66 1.42 11.63
C GLN A 137 -3.13 0.13 11.00
N VAL A 138 -3.57 -0.21 9.78
CA VAL A 138 -3.03 -1.35 9.02
C VAL A 138 -1.53 -1.17 8.76
N LEU A 139 -1.09 0.04 8.39
CA LEU A 139 0.33 0.34 8.17
C LEU A 139 1.16 0.20 9.44
N GLN A 140 0.67 0.69 10.58
CA GLN A 140 1.35 0.54 11.87
C GLN A 140 1.49 -0.94 12.28
N ASN A 141 0.45 -1.74 12.04
CA ASN A 141 0.49 -3.18 12.33
C ASN A 141 1.46 -3.92 11.40
N LEU A 142 1.49 -3.59 10.11
CA LEU A 142 2.47 -4.14 9.17
C LEU A 142 3.89 -3.75 9.55
N GLU A 143 4.14 -2.50 9.94
CA GLU A 143 5.47 -2.05 10.37
C GLU A 143 5.95 -2.84 11.58
N ARG A 144 5.08 -3.09 12.57
CA ARG A 144 5.41 -3.94 13.72
C ARG A 144 5.75 -5.36 13.29
N ALA A 145 4.90 -5.98 12.48
CA ALA A 145 5.13 -7.35 11.99
C ALA A 145 6.44 -7.48 11.18
N ILE A 146 6.78 -6.46 10.38
CA ILE A 146 8.05 -6.44 9.62
C ILE A 146 9.26 -6.37 10.57
N LYS A 147 9.19 -5.57 11.63
CA LYS A 147 10.25 -5.44 12.63
C LYS A 147 10.44 -6.75 13.40
N ASP A 148 9.35 -7.40 13.80
CA ASP A 148 9.36 -8.68 14.49
C ASP A 148 9.97 -9.78 13.61
N GLU A 149 9.56 -9.83 12.34
CA GLU A 149 10.09 -10.78 11.36
C GLU A 149 11.58 -10.55 11.07
N LEU A 150 12.00 -9.29 10.92
CA LEU A 150 13.42 -8.96 10.73
C LEU A 150 14.26 -9.44 11.92
N GLN A 151 13.78 -9.23 13.15
CA GLN A 151 14.47 -9.69 14.34
C GLN A 151 14.59 -11.22 14.40
N SER A 152 13.54 -11.94 13.95
CA SER A 152 13.57 -13.41 13.83
C SER A 152 14.65 -13.85 12.83
N LEU A 153 14.67 -13.24 11.63
CA LEU A 153 15.67 -13.53 10.60
C LEU A 153 17.10 -13.20 11.04
N GLU A 154 17.31 -12.09 11.74
CA GLU A 154 18.63 -11.73 12.30
C GLU A 154 19.10 -12.74 13.35
N SER A 155 18.17 -13.28 14.13
CA SER A 155 18.47 -14.30 15.14
C SER A 155 18.85 -15.63 14.50
N GLU A 156 18.14 -16.05 13.44
CA GLU A 156 18.49 -17.24 12.66
C GLU A 156 19.81 -17.07 11.89
N ALA A 157 20.07 -15.87 11.36
CA ALA A 157 21.28 -15.55 10.63
C ALA A 157 22.52 -15.35 11.51
N GLU A 158 22.33 -15.18 12.83
CA GLU A 158 23.33 -14.70 13.80
C GLU A 158 24.01 -13.38 13.37
N ILE A 159 23.34 -12.58 12.54
CA ILE A 159 23.87 -11.36 11.94
C ILE A 159 22.83 -10.26 12.00
N LYS A 160 23.20 -9.11 12.58
CA LYS A 160 22.38 -7.89 12.53
C LYS A 160 22.49 -7.20 11.18
N ASN A 161 21.36 -6.81 10.61
CA ASN A 161 21.24 -6.07 9.37
C ASN A 161 20.80 -4.62 9.64
N TRP A 162 21.78 -3.79 10.06
CA TRP A 162 21.55 -2.37 10.35
C TRP A 162 21.01 -1.58 9.15
N LEU A 163 21.30 -2.03 7.92
CA LEU A 163 20.82 -1.38 6.71
C LEU A 163 19.30 -1.54 6.56
N LEU A 164 18.77 -2.74 6.79
CA LEU A 164 17.32 -2.97 6.75
C LEU A 164 16.61 -2.17 7.84
N TRP A 165 17.15 -2.14 9.06
CA TRP A 165 16.63 -1.28 10.13
C TRP A 165 16.59 0.21 9.73
N ARG A 166 17.65 0.70 9.09
CA ARG A 166 17.71 2.09 8.61
C ARG A 166 16.66 2.36 7.52
N ILE A 167 16.45 1.42 6.59
CA ILE A 167 15.42 1.52 5.56
C ILE A 167 14.03 1.57 6.21
N LEU A 168 13.73 0.68 7.16
CA LEU A 168 12.45 0.68 7.87
C LEU A 168 12.23 1.99 8.64
N GLN A 169 13.25 2.51 9.30
CA GLN A 169 13.17 3.79 10.00
C GLN A 169 12.83 4.92 9.04
N GLN A 170 13.53 5.04 7.90
CA GLN A 170 13.24 6.08 6.90
C GLN A 170 11.83 5.99 6.32
N MET A 171 11.26 4.80 6.30
CA MET A 171 9.93 4.56 5.77
C MET A 171 8.82 4.71 6.81
N SER A 172 9.15 4.76 8.09
CA SER A 172 8.16 4.93 9.16
C SER A 172 7.36 6.22 8.98
N LEU A 173 6.06 6.14 9.25
CA LEU A 173 5.13 7.26 9.09
C LEU A 173 5.37 8.35 10.14
N ASP A 174 5.98 8.01 11.27
CA ASP A 174 6.29 8.94 12.37
C ASP A 174 7.28 10.04 11.96
N ASN A 175 8.11 9.80 10.93
CA ASN A 175 9.06 10.81 10.43
C ASN A 175 8.42 11.92 9.59
N HIS A 176 7.13 11.80 9.27
CA HIS A 176 6.39 12.75 8.43
C HIS A 176 5.23 13.44 9.18
N ILE A 177 5.07 13.15 10.48
CA ILE A 177 4.17 13.83 11.39
C ILE A 177 5.02 14.83 12.19
N GLY A 178 5.43 15.91 11.54
CA GLY A 178 6.23 17.00 12.11
C GLY A 178 5.97 18.30 11.37
#